data_AF-A0A0J1GA65-F1
#
_entry.id   AF-A0A0J1GA65-F1
#
_cell.length_a   1.000
_cell.length_b   1.000
_cell.length_c   1.000
_cell.angle_alpha   90.00
_cell.angle_beta   90.00
_cell.angle_gamma   90.00
#
_symmetry.space_group_name_H-M   'P 1'
#
loop_
_entity.id
_entity.type
_entity.pdbx_description
1 polymer ?
#
loop_
_entity_poly.entity_id
_entity_poly.type
_entity_poly.pdbx_seq_one_letter_code
_entity_poly.pdbx_strand_id
1 'polypeptide(L)'
;MKQYDVLEIDLIGCDPGNDWVHVNVLAEFVLNGKHYTRKGFYAGKGRYKVRFMPEEPGILHYNVSGIVQAAGQKQVEPASDGRHGMVKAEGTVFRYQDGTKYLPFGTTVYALLHQEHQVVEQTMETMKGSPFNKIRFCVFPKHYAFNDNEPKLFAFEKNEEGSWDVNRPCMEFWEELELRISQFDEMGVQVDLILFHPYDHWGFMHLNQGECLTYLEYVMRRISAYPNVWWSLANEYEQMTDFTKERWEEMAAFLGRNDGGGHLLSNHNFVHPWDFSNTDTTHVCLQDADAPKIPALFRKFGKPVIYDELGYEGNIPYSWGNLSAFEMVNRFWKIVCYGGYATHGETYMDEMNDDQCLWWSKGGILKGQSMERIGFLRKLTESFPGTPVLFKPEDSLQIENRAQLKQMLEQNIPGVSDNPVYICMSNMTDEEFTHMLEFFTDPVIHVGKEVYLKYFGDMCTIYGKMQLPEEHLYTVEIIDVWEMTRTVAAEHVNGIFEVKLPGKPGIAILAARETGE
;
A
#
# COMPACT_ATOMS: atom_id res chain seq x y z
N MET A 1 -2.08 29.64 2.96
CA MET A 1 -2.04 28.20 2.63
C MET A 1 -2.04 27.43 3.93
N LYS A 2 -2.32 26.13 3.91
CA LYS A 2 -2.32 25.34 5.14
C LYS A 2 -1.21 24.30 5.14
N GLN A 3 -0.87 23.85 6.34
CA GLN A 3 -0.05 22.68 6.57
C GLN A 3 -0.61 21.48 5.79
N TYR A 4 0.28 20.69 5.19
CA TYR A 4 -0.02 19.54 4.31
C TYR A 4 -0.67 19.87 2.96
N ASP A 5 -0.86 21.15 2.60
CA ASP A 5 -1.25 21.53 1.25
C ASP A 5 -0.02 21.75 0.37
N VAL A 6 -0.11 21.41 -0.91
CA VAL A 6 0.95 21.67 -1.89
C VAL A 6 1.05 23.18 -2.15
N LEU A 7 2.20 23.78 -1.81
CA LEU A 7 2.59 25.08 -2.35
C LEU A 7 3.19 24.87 -3.73
N GLU A 8 2.63 25.57 -4.72
CA GLU A 8 3.21 25.69 -6.06
C GLU A 8 3.66 27.14 -6.30
N ILE A 9 4.89 27.31 -6.79
CA ILE A 9 5.43 28.59 -7.23
C ILE A 9 5.59 28.52 -8.74
N ASP A 10 4.72 29.23 -9.47
CA ASP A 10 4.80 29.41 -10.91
C ASP A 10 5.77 30.54 -11.29
N LEU A 11 6.65 30.25 -12.24
CA LEU A 11 7.68 31.16 -12.73
C LEU A 11 7.69 31.16 -14.25
N ILE A 12 8.02 32.32 -14.83
CA ILE A 12 8.17 32.48 -16.28
C ILE A 12 9.65 32.72 -16.58
N GLY A 13 10.19 31.95 -17.53
CA GLY A 13 11.57 32.03 -17.99
C GLY A 13 11.68 31.79 -19.49
N CYS A 14 12.91 31.71 -19.99
CA CYS A 14 13.16 31.29 -21.36
C CYS A 14 12.97 29.78 -21.52
N ASP A 15 12.88 29.29 -22.75
CA ASP A 15 12.91 27.85 -23.01
C ASP A 15 14.29 27.27 -22.60
N PRO A 16 14.37 26.14 -21.87
CA PRO A 16 15.63 25.56 -21.43
C PRO A 16 16.40 24.83 -22.56
N GLY A 17 15.88 24.82 -23.79
CA GLY A 17 16.54 24.21 -24.94
C GLY A 17 16.27 22.72 -25.02
N ASN A 18 17.33 21.90 -25.10
CA ASN A 18 17.23 20.46 -25.39
C ASN A 18 17.01 19.53 -24.19
N ASP A 19 17.06 20.06 -22.97
CA ASP A 19 16.82 19.27 -21.77
C ASP A 19 15.79 19.96 -20.89
N TRP A 20 14.59 19.38 -20.84
CA TRP A 20 13.48 19.90 -20.03
C TRP A 20 13.43 19.27 -18.63
N VAL A 21 14.29 18.28 -18.35
CA VAL A 21 14.34 17.57 -17.07
C VAL A 21 15.38 18.19 -16.15
N HIS A 22 16.64 18.30 -16.60
CA HIS A 22 17.75 18.77 -15.77
C HIS A 22 17.88 20.29 -15.75
N VAL A 23 16.74 20.98 -15.64
CA VAL A 23 16.74 22.44 -15.54
C VAL A 23 17.35 22.89 -14.22
N ASN A 24 18.16 23.94 -14.29
CA ASN A 24 18.77 24.57 -13.12
C ASN A 24 17.74 25.49 -12.44
N VAL A 25 16.87 24.90 -11.62
CA VAL A 25 15.93 25.60 -10.74
C VAL A 25 16.06 25.00 -9.35
N LEU A 26 16.56 25.78 -8.41
CA LEU A 26 16.76 25.36 -7.02
C LEU A 26 15.99 26.30 -6.11
N ALA A 27 15.15 25.73 -5.24
CA ALA A 27 14.42 26.46 -4.24
C ALA A 27 14.87 26.06 -2.84
N GLU A 28 15.19 27.07 -2.04
CA GLU A 28 15.47 26.96 -0.62
C GLU A 28 14.27 27.48 0.15
N PHE A 29 13.77 26.67 1.07
CA PHE A 29 12.65 27.00 1.95
C PHE A 29 13.14 27.02 3.40
N VAL A 30 12.67 28.00 4.16
CA VAL A 30 12.93 28.11 5.60
C VAL A 30 11.62 28.25 6.34
N LEU A 31 11.32 27.31 7.23
CA LEU A 31 10.13 27.28 8.06
C LEU A 31 10.53 26.97 9.50
N ASN A 32 10.24 27.88 10.43
CA ASN A 32 10.62 27.78 11.84
C ASN A 32 12.10 27.41 12.09
N GLY A 33 13.01 27.90 11.22
CA GLY A 33 14.45 27.61 11.31
C GLY A 33 14.88 26.27 10.70
N LYS A 34 13.95 25.43 10.21
CA LYS A 34 14.24 24.25 9.40
C LYS A 34 14.47 24.66 7.95
N HIS A 35 15.51 24.10 7.34
CA HIS A 35 15.89 24.37 5.96
C HIS A 35 15.53 23.19 5.06
N TYR A 36 14.91 23.47 3.93
CA TYR A 36 14.55 22.48 2.93
C TYR A 36 15.03 22.93 1.56
N THR A 37 15.51 21.98 0.76
CA THR A 37 15.89 22.22 -0.63
C THR A 37 14.98 21.41 -1.55
N ARG A 38 14.49 22.05 -2.61
CA ARG A 38 13.71 21.40 -3.67
C ARG A 38 14.22 21.83 -5.04
N LYS A 39 14.24 20.87 -5.97
CA LYS A 39 14.51 21.15 -7.36
C LYS A 39 13.19 21.50 -8.06
N GLY A 40 13.20 22.56 -8.88
CA GLY A 40 12.08 22.89 -9.75
C GLY A 40 12.12 22.10 -11.06
N PHE A 41 11.05 22.22 -11.85
CA PHE A 41 10.91 21.55 -13.14
C PHE A 41 10.38 22.51 -14.20
N TYR A 42 10.64 22.18 -15.47
CA TYR A 42 10.01 22.85 -16.59
C TYR A 42 8.59 22.31 -16.79
N ALA A 43 7.64 23.20 -17.02
CA ALA A 43 6.21 22.90 -17.19
C ALA A 43 5.69 23.37 -18.56
N GLY A 44 6.58 23.48 -19.56
CA GLY A 44 6.23 23.84 -20.93
C GLY A 44 6.02 25.34 -21.14
N LYS A 45 6.14 25.78 -22.40
CA LYS A 45 5.82 27.15 -22.85
C LYS A 45 6.52 28.24 -22.00
N GLY A 46 7.78 28.04 -21.65
CA GLY A 46 8.57 28.96 -20.81
C GLY A 46 8.17 28.99 -19.33
N ARG A 47 7.31 28.06 -18.87
CA ARG A 47 6.89 27.98 -17.47
C ARG A 47 7.78 27.05 -16.68
N TYR A 48 8.11 27.45 -15.46
CA TYR A 48 8.82 26.64 -14.48
C TYR A 48 8.03 26.61 -13.19
N LYS A 49 8.11 25.48 -12.49
CA LYS A 49 7.42 25.28 -11.23
C LYS A 49 8.37 24.75 -10.18
N VAL A 50 8.13 25.15 -8.94
CA VAL A 50 8.71 24.52 -7.75
C VAL A 50 7.54 24.18 -6.83
N ARG A 51 7.55 22.96 -6.29
CA ARG A 51 6.57 22.51 -5.31
C ARG A 51 7.20 22.23 -3.95
N PHE A 52 6.44 22.51 -2.89
CA PHE A 52 6.82 22.22 -1.52
C PHE A 52 5.56 21.97 -0.68
N MET A 53 5.61 21.02 0.24
CA MET A 53 4.54 20.79 1.20
C MET A 53 5.04 21.11 2.60
N PRO A 54 4.51 22.16 3.27
CA PRO A 54 4.90 22.49 4.63
C PRO A 54 4.29 21.50 5.62
N GLU A 55 5.12 21.04 6.55
CA GLU A 55 4.76 20.02 7.54
C GLU A 55 4.31 20.60 8.88
N GLU A 56 4.39 21.92 9.04
CA GLU A 56 4.06 22.64 10.27
C GLU A 56 3.54 24.06 9.98
N PRO A 57 2.75 24.67 10.88
CA PRO A 57 2.34 26.07 10.75
C PRO A 57 3.51 27.03 10.98
N GLY A 58 3.45 28.22 10.37
CA GLY A 58 4.48 29.24 10.53
C GLY A 58 4.61 30.17 9.34
N ILE A 59 5.65 31.00 9.36
CA ILE A 59 6.03 31.83 8.22
C ILE A 59 7.07 31.06 7.41
N LEU A 60 6.68 30.62 6.21
CA LEU A 60 7.56 29.98 5.26
C LEU A 60 8.24 31.05 4.41
N HIS A 61 9.56 31.13 4.46
CA HIS A 61 10.36 31.92 3.52
C HIS A 61 10.86 31.04 2.38
N TYR A 62 10.90 31.58 1.17
CA TYR A 62 11.46 30.86 0.03
C TYR A 62 12.37 31.75 -0.81
N ASN A 63 13.38 31.13 -1.41
CA ASN A 63 14.28 31.72 -2.39
C ASN A 63 14.51 30.70 -3.52
N VAL A 64 14.12 31.05 -4.74
CA VAL A 64 14.31 30.29 -5.96
C VAL A 64 15.42 30.93 -6.78
N SER A 65 16.35 30.11 -7.25
CA SER A 65 17.52 30.51 -8.01
C SER A 65 17.76 29.60 -9.22
N GLY A 66 18.56 30.08 -10.17
CA GLY A 66 18.90 29.38 -11.41
C GLY A 66 18.43 30.14 -12.66
N ILE A 67 17.87 29.42 -13.64
CA ILE A 67 17.35 30.00 -14.90
C ILE A 67 16.15 30.92 -14.68
N VAL A 68 15.42 30.69 -13.60
CA VAL A 68 14.37 31.58 -13.06
C VAL A 68 14.69 31.93 -11.62
N GLN A 69 14.21 33.08 -11.17
CA GLN A 69 14.47 33.59 -9.82
C GLN A 69 13.20 34.16 -9.20
N ALA A 70 13.00 33.89 -7.91
CA ALA A 70 11.93 34.48 -7.12
C ALA A 70 12.27 34.38 -5.64
N ALA A 71 11.81 35.32 -4.82
CA ALA A 71 11.90 35.21 -3.38
C ALA A 71 10.61 35.73 -2.76
N GLY A 72 10.27 35.22 -1.57
CA GLY A 72 9.07 35.65 -0.88
C GLY A 72 8.82 34.91 0.41
N GLN A 73 7.62 35.11 0.94
CA GLN A 73 7.14 34.42 2.12
C GLN A 73 5.66 34.06 1.99
N LYS A 74 5.24 33.02 2.70
CA LYS A 74 3.85 32.57 2.80
C LYS A 74 3.51 32.27 4.25
N GLN A 75 2.32 32.70 4.68
CA GLN A 75 1.74 32.23 5.93
C GLN A 75 1.19 30.81 5.73
N VAL A 76 1.68 29.88 6.55
CA VAL A 76 1.18 28.52 6.69
C VAL A 76 0.32 28.46 7.94
N GLU A 77 -0.97 28.18 7.75
CA GLU A 77 -1.94 27.97 8.82
C GLU A 77 -1.96 26.48 9.24
N PRO A 78 -2.50 26.13 10.42
CA PRO A 78 -2.77 24.76 10.80
C PRO A 78 -3.54 23.98 9.72
N ALA A 79 -3.30 22.66 9.69
CA ALA A 79 -3.98 21.75 8.78
C ALA A 79 -5.51 21.86 8.93
N SER A 80 -6.23 21.70 7.83
CA SER A 80 -7.70 21.54 7.89
C SER A 80 -8.07 20.23 8.59
N ASP A 81 -9.26 20.16 9.16
CA ASP A 81 -9.82 18.91 9.66
C ASP A 81 -9.77 17.82 8.57
N GLY A 82 -9.29 16.62 8.93
CA GLY A 82 -9.11 15.50 8.00
C GLY A 82 -7.84 15.56 7.14
N ARG A 83 -7.00 16.59 7.25
CA ARG A 83 -5.68 16.65 6.59
C ARG A 83 -4.61 16.18 7.56
N HIS A 84 -4.10 14.97 7.32
CA HIS A 84 -3.20 14.27 8.25
C HIS A 84 -1.72 14.26 7.79
N GLY A 85 -1.42 14.80 6.61
CA GLY A 85 -0.09 14.75 6.00
C GLY A 85 0.19 13.41 5.31
N MET A 86 1.47 13.10 5.11
CA MET A 86 1.88 11.86 4.43
C MET A 86 1.64 10.63 5.31
N VAL A 87 1.35 9.49 4.70
CA VAL A 87 1.44 8.19 5.38
C VAL A 87 2.91 7.77 5.47
N LYS A 88 3.32 7.28 6.64
CA LYS A 88 4.66 6.74 6.95
C LYS A 88 4.53 5.34 7.54
N ALA A 89 5.58 4.53 7.37
CA ALA A 89 5.73 3.25 8.04
C ALA A 89 6.35 3.46 9.43
N GLU A 90 5.78 2.85 10.46
CA GLU A 90 6.28 2.88 11.84
C GLU A 90 6.26 1.45 12.38
N GLY A 91 7.45 0.82 12.50
CA GLY A 91 7.55 -0.60 12.82
C GLY A 91 6.78 -1.45 11.80
N THR A 92 5.75 -2.17 12.24
CA THR A 92 4.91 -3.02 11.38
C THR A 92 3.58 -2.38 10.99
N VAL A 93 3.37 -1.08 11.27
CA VAL A 93 2.11 -0.38 10.99
C VAL A 93 2.31 0.87 10.12
N PHE A 94 1.20 1.43 9.65
CA PHE A 94 1.18 2.71 8.96
C PHE A 94 0.48 3.79 9.81
N ARG A 95 1.02 5.00 9.75
CA ARG A 95 0.42 6.20 10.35
C ARG A 95 0.54 7.39 9.44
N TYR A 96 -0.43 8.28 9.52
CA TYR A 96 -0.25 9.63 9.02
C TYR A 96 0.77 10.40 9.85
N GLN A 97 1.31 11.46 9.26
CA GLN A 97 2.33 12.31 9.84
C GLN A 97 1.88 13.03 11.12
N ASP A 98 0.58 13.26 11.30
CA ASP A 98 -0.01 13.80 12.54
C ASP A 98 -0.22 12.74 13.65
N GLY A 99 0.12 11.47 13.39
CA GLY A 99 -0.04 10.33 14.30
C GLY A 99 -1.35 9.56 14.13
N THR A 100 -2.28 10.05 13.31
CA THR A 100 -3.55 9.35 13.01
C THR A 100 -3.25 7.99 12.39
N LYS A 101 -3.94 6.94 12.84
CA LYS A 101 -3.77 5.59 12.27
C LYS A 101 -4.18 5.56 10.81
N TYR A 102 -3.44 4.82 10.00
CA TYR A 102 -3.82 4.54 8.61
C TYR A 102 -3.85 3.03 8.38
N LEU A 103 -4.97 2.53 7.86
CA LEU A 103 -5.14 1.12 7.50
C LEU A 103 -5.34 1.05 5.98
N PRO A 104 -4.35 0.59 5.19
CA PRO A 104 -4.52 0.44 3.75
C PRO A 104 -5.60 -0.61 3.41
N PHE A 105 -6.65 -0.15 2.75
CA PHE A 105 -7.64 -0.94 2.02
C PHE A 105 -7.57 -0.49 0.56
N GLY A 106 -6.72 -1.18 -0.21
CA GLY A 106 -6.40 -0.77 -1.56
C GLY A 106 -7.36 -1.30 -2.62
N THR A 107 -7.30 -0.72 -3.82
CA THR A 107 -7.72 -1.38 -5.05
C THR A 107 -6.75 -1.14 -6.22
N THR A 108 -6.99 -1.79 -7.36
CA THR A 108 -6.08 -1.82 -8.52
C THR A 108 -6.80 -1.39 -9.79
N VAL A 109 -6.25 -0.38 -10.47
CA VAL A 109 -6.65 0.05 -11.81
C VAL A 109 -5.38 0.40 -12.60
N TYR A 110 -4.68 -0.62 -13.11
CA TYR A 110 -3.32 -0.44 -13.63
C TYR A 110 -3.20 0.60 -14.75
N ALA A 111 -4.14 0.65 -15.68
CA ALA A 111 -4.08 1.49 -16.87
C ALA A 111 -4.92 2.78 -16.76
N LEU A 112 -5.22 3.24 -15.53
CA LEU A 112 -6.16 4.36 -15.26
C LEU A 112 -5.99 5.55 -16.21
N LEU A 113 -4.76 6.08 -16.34
CA LEU A 113 -4.48 7.29 -17.12
C LEU A 113 -4.59 7.10 -18.63
N HIS A 114 -4.62 5.85 -19.07
CA HIS A 114 -4.45 5.49 -20.47
C HIS A 114 -5.78 5.10 -21.12
N GLN A 115 -6.90 5.37 -20.45
CA GLN A 115 -8.24 5.06 -20.95
C GLN A 115 -8.91 6.29 -21.56
N GLU A 116 -10.00 6.04 -22.29
CA GLU A 116 -10.88 7.12 -22.75
C GLU A 116 -11.38 7.97 -21.56
N HIS A 117 -11.43 9.29 -21.74
CA HIS A 117 -11.76 10.25 -20.67
C HIS A 117 -13.04 9.86 -19.90
N GLN A 118 -14.07 9.37 -20.60
CA GLN A 118 -15.31 8.92 -19.96
C GLN A 118 -15.10 7.75 -18.98
N VAL A 119 -14.22 6.81 -19.30
CA VAL A 119 -13.89 5.66 -18.43
C VAL A 119 -13.09 6.15 -17.22
N VAL A 120 -12.15 7.08 -17.42
CA VAL A 120 -11.40 7.69 -16.31
C VAL A 120 -12.35 8.40 -15.34
N GLU A 121 -13.23 9.28 -15.83
CA GLU A 121 -14.21 9.97 -15.00
C GLU A 121 -15.16 9.00 -14.27
N GLN A 122 -15.59 7.93 -14.95
CA GLN A 122 -16.41 6.88 -14.33
C GLN A 122 -15.64 6.16 -13.21
N THR A 123 -14.35 5.90 -13.41
CA THR A 123 -13.49 5.32 -12.39
C THR A 123 -13.37 6.23 -11.18
N MET A 124 -13.17 7.54 -11.40
CA MET A 124 -13.11 8.52 -10.31
C MET A 124 -14.42 8.55 -9.52
N GLU A 125 -15.58 8.47 -10.18
CA GLU A 125 -16.87 8.43 -9.50
C GLU A 125 -17.08 7.13 -8.72
N THR A 126 -16.72 5.98 -9.29
CA THR A 126 -16.74 4.68 -8.58
C THR A 126 -15.84 4.73 -7.35
N MET A 127 -14.65 5.31 -7.46
CA MET A 127 -13.70 5.44 -6.34
C MET A 127 -14.26 6.27 -5.19
N LYS A 128 -14.95 7.40 -5.46
CA LYS A 128 -15.62 8.22 -4.42
C LYS A 128 -16.65 7.44 -3.61
N GLY A 129 -17.37 6.51 -4.25
CA GLY A 129 -18.38 5.66 -3.60
C GLY A 129 -17.83 4.39 -2.97
N SER A 130 -16.57 4.06 -3.26
CA SER A 130 -15.93 2.81 -2.80
C SER A 130 -15.39 2.93 -1.37
N PRO A 131 -15.17 1.81 -0.66
CA PRO A 131 -14.52 1.82 0.64
C PRO A 131 -12.98 1.83 0.54
N PHE A 132 -12.39 1.99 -0.65
CA PHE A 132 -10.94 1.92 -0.80
C PHE A 132 -10.28 3.26 -0.49
N ASN A 133 -9.18 3.24 0.24
CA ASN A 133 -8.38 4.43 0.58
C ASN A 133 -6.97 4.39 -0.03
N LYS A 134 -6.67 3.39 -0.85
CA LYS A 134 -5.47 3.33 -1.68
C LYS A 134 -5.84 2.85 -3.09
N ILE A 135 -5.18 3.36 -4.12
CA ILE A 135 -5.30 2.86 -5.48
C ILE A 135 -3.93 2.67 -6.11
N ARG A 136 -3.73 1.54 -6.80
CA ARG A 136 -2.52 1.26 -7.59
C ARG A 136 -2.77 1.53 -9.07
N PHE A 137 -1.90 2.32 -9.71
CA PHE A 137 -1.90 2.49 -11.17
C PHE A 137 -0.51 2.82 -11.73
N CYS A 138 -0.32 2.53 -13.02
CA CYS A 138 0.93 2.71 -13.74
C CYS A 138 1.07 4.13 -14.31
N VAL A 139 2.27 4.69 -14.21
CA VAL A 139 2.63 5.89 -14.97
C VAL A 139 2.64 5.56 -16.46
N PHE A 140 3.39 4.53 -16.86
CA PHE A 140 3.45 4.11 -18.25
C PHE A 140 2.19 3.32 -18.66
N PRO A 141 1.83 3.32 -19.95
CA PRO A 141 0.69 2.58 -20.45
C PRO A 141 0.90 1.07 -20.34
N LYS A 142 -0.20 0.33 -20.13
CA LYS A 142 -0.20 -1.12 -19.98
C LYS A 142 -0.62 -1.78 -21.29
N HIS A 143 0.13 -2.75 -21.78
CA HIS A 143 -0.29 -3.65 -22.86
C HIS A 143 -0.41 -5.08 -22.31
N TYR A 144 -1.61 -5.64 -22.31
CA TYR A 144 -1.89 -6.97 -21.75
C TYR A 144 -3.20 -7.55 -22.29
N ALA A 145 -3.52 -8.81 -21.96
CA ALA A 145 -4.85 -9.37 -22.20
C ALA A 145 -5.94 -8.44 -21.62
N PHE A 146 -7.03 -8.24 -22.38
CA PHE A 146 -8.11 -7.29 -22.09
C PHE A 146 -7.69 -5.80 -22.03
N ASN A 147 -6.48 -5.45 -22.45
CA ASN A 147 -5.99 -4.07 -22.48
C ASN A 147 -4.96 -3.85 -23.61
N ASP A 148 -5.46 -3.54 -24.80
CA ASP A 148 -4.72 -3.32 -26.04
C ASP A 148 -4.95 -1.92 -26.64
N ASN A 149 -5.63 -1.04 -25.90
CA ASN A 149 -5.99 0.29 -26.39
C ASN A 149 -4.74 1.17 -26.54
N GLU A 150 -4.66 1.90 -27.65
CA GLU A 150 -3.57 2.86 -27.88
C GLU A 150 -3.78 4.13 -27.02
N PRO A 151 -2.82 4.50 -26.17
CA PRO A 151 -2.90 5.72 -25.36
C PRO A 151 -2.92 6.96 -26.25
N LYS A 152 -3.72 7.96 -25.85
CA LYS A 152 -3.71 9.28 -26.52
C LYS A 152 -2.46 10.09 -26.19
N LEU A 153 -1.93 9.88 -24.98
CA LEU A 153 -0.81 10.62 -24.43
C LEU A 153 0.23 9.63 -23.90
N PHE A 154 1.50 9.99 -24.05
CA PHE A 154 2.64 9.28 -23.51
C PHE A 154 3.45 10.22 -22.64
N ALA A 155 4.26 9.68 -21.72
CA ALA A 155 5.04 10.49 -20.78
C ALA A 155 6.11 11.37 -21.46
N PHE A 156 6.57 10.99 -22.65
CA PHE A 156 7.65 11.65 -23.37
C PHE A 156 7.30 11.83 -24.85
N GLU A 157 7.90 12.82 -25.48
CA GLU A 157 7.88 12.98 -26.93
C GLU A 157 8.86 12.00 -27.59
N LYS A 158 8.65 11.70 -28.87
CA LYS A 158 9.59 10.93 -29.67
C LYS A 158 10.61 11.84 -30.33
N ASN A 159 11.86 11.40 -30.38
CA ASN A 159 12.90 12.04 -31.18
C ASN A 159 12.70 11.79 -32.68
N GLU A 160 13.58 12.35 -33.52
CA GLU A 160 13.53 12.21 -34.99
C GLU A 160 13.66 10.74 -35.47
N GLU A 161 14.24 9.86 -34.66
CA GLU A 161 14.41 8.43 -34.94
C GLU A 161 13.18 7.60 -34.51
N GLY A 162 12.20 8.22 -33.85
CA GLY A 162 10.99 7.56 -33.35
C GLY A 162 11.11 6.91 -31.98
N SER A 163 12.26 7.06 -31.31
CA SER A 163 12.50 6.59 -29.93
C SER A 163 12.04 7.63 -28.91
N TRP A 164 11.65 7.21 -27.71
CA TRP A 164 11.27 8.12 -26.63
C TRP A 164 12.46 8.98 -26.19
N ASP A 165 12.28 10.30 -26.11
CA ASP A 165 13.26 11.21 -25.55
C ASP A 165 12.87 11.59 -24.12
N VAL A 166 13.48 10.94 -23.14
CA VAL A 166 13.20 11.20 -21.71
C VAL A 166 13.53 12.63 -21.26
N ASN A 167 14.30 13.39 -22.05
CA ASN A 167 14.56 14.81 -21.81
C ASN A 167 13.46 15.73 -22.37
N ARG A 168 12.44 15.15 -23.02
CA ARG A 168 11.29 15.81 -23.64
C ARG A 168 9.97 15.27 -23.09
N PRO A 169 9.64 15.57 -21.82
CA PRO A 169 8.37 15.18 -21.24
C PRO A 169 7.19 15.83 -21.95
N CYS A 170 6.14 15.04 -22.21
CA CYS A 170 4.89 15.52 -22.81
C CYS A 170 4.04 16.23 -21.74
N MET A 171 3.94 17.55 -21.81
CA MET A 171 3.31 18.34 -20.74
C MET A 171 1.85 17.95 -20.46
N GLU A 172 1.08 17.64 -21.51
CA GLU A 172 -0.33 17.25 -21.36
C GLU A 172 -0.48 15.94 -20.55
N PHE A 173 0.41 14.98 -20.75
CA PHE A 173 0.43 13.73 -19.97
C PHE A 173 0.68 14.01 -18.48
N TRP A 174 1.71 14.82 -18.19
CA TRP A 174 2.10 15.11 -16.82
C TRP A 174 1.08 15.98 -16.08
N GLU A 175 0.40 16.89 -16.78
CA GLU A 175 -0.72 17.67 -16.24
C GLU A 175 -1.91 16.76 -15.91
N GLU A 176 -2.23 15.77 -16.74
CA GLU A 176 -3.30 14.80 -16.47
C GLU A 176 -2.97 13.90 -15.27
N LEU A 177 -1.75 13.38 -15.17
CA LEU A 177 -1.29 12.60 -13.99
C LEU A 177 -1.45 13.41 -12.70
N GLU A 178 -1.02 14.67 -12.70
CA GLU A 178 -1.12 15.57 -11.54
C GLU A 178 -2.57 15.88 -11.16
N LEU A 179 -3.43 16.07 -12.16
CA LEU A 179 -4.86 16.26 -11.95
C LEU A 179 -5.45 15.04 -11.22
N ARG A 180 -5.16 13.82 -11.68
CA ARG A 180 -5.70 12.60 -11.06
C ARG A 180 -5.16 12.38 -9.65
N ILE A 181 -3.87 12.63 -9.42
CA ILE A 181 -3.28 12.56 -8.07
C ILE A 181 -3.98 13.54 -7.13
N SER A 182 -4.22 14.78 -7.57
CA SER A 182 -4.90 15.80 -6.78
C SER A 182 -6.35 15.42 -6.47
N GLN A 183 -7.07 14.86 -7.45
CA GLN A 183 -8.43 14.38 -7.25
C GLN A 183 -8.49 13.23 -6.24
N PHE A 184 -7.52 12.30 -6.26
CA PHE A 184 -7.43 11.27 -5.22
C PHE A 184 -7.09 11.84 -3.83
N ASP A 185 -6.24 12.86 -3.76
CA ASP A 185 -5.93 13.54 -2.49
C ASP A 185 -7.19 14.18 -1.88
N GLU A 186 -8.00 14.83 -2.70
CA GLU A 186 -9.30 15.40 -2.30
C GLU A 186 -10.29 14.33 -1.79
N MET A 187 -10.18 13.09 -2.28
CA MET A 187 -10.98 11.95 -1.83
C MET A 187 -10.43 11.28 -0.56
N GLY A 188 -9.25 11.67 -0.09
CA GLY A 188 -8.55 10.96 0.99
C GLY A 188 -8.00 9.59 0.56
N VAL A 189 -7.73 9.40 -0.74
CA VAL A 189 -7.20 8.18 -1.33
C VAL A 189 -5.70 8.33 -1.61
N GLN A 190 -4.92 7.39 -1.10
CA GLN A 190 -3.50 7.26 -1.39
C GLN A 190 -3.29 6.70 -2.81
N VAL A 191 -2.38 7.30 -3.56
CA VAL A 191 -1.96 6.88 -4.89
C VAL A 191 -0.67 6.08 -4.78
N ASP A 192 -0.76 4.79 -5.01
CA ASP A 192 0.37 3.88 -5.12
C ASP A 192 0.84 3.83 -6.58
N LEU A 193 1.80 4.70 -6.90
CA LEU A 193 2.20 5.03 -8.26
C LEU A 193 3.28 4.07 -8.75
N ILE A 194 2.93 3.22 -9.70
CA ILE A 194 3.83 2.24 -10.30
C ILE A 194 4.70 2.92 -11.36
N LEU A 195 6.00 2.98 -11.09
CA LEU A 195 6.97 3.71 -11.91
C LEU A 195 7.44 2.90 -13.12
N PHE A 196 7.52 1.57 -12.99
CA PHE A 196 7.96 0.65 -14.04
C PHE A 196 7.14 -0.65 -14.00
N HIS A 197 6.98 -1.33 -15.14
CA HIS A 197 6.28 -2.63 -15.21
C HIS A 197 6.59 -3.35 -16.54
N PRO A 198 6.36 -4.68 -16.62
CA PRO A 198 6.64 -5.46 -17.83
C PRO A 198 5.54 -5.40 -18.90
N TYR A 199 4.39 -4.79 -18.61
CA TYR A 199 3.22 -4.76 -19.51
C TYR A 199 3.37 -3.73 -20.64
N ASP A 200 4.26 -3.96 -21.60
CA ASP A 200 4.65 -2.94 -22.55
C ASP A 200 4.78 -3.48 -23.98
N HIS A 201 4.44 -2.64 -24.95
CA HIS A 201 4.79 -2.83 -26.36
C HIS A 201 5.31 -1.52 -27.02
N TRP A 202 5.45 -0.45 -26.24
CA TRP A 202 5.89 0.88 -26.69
C TRP A 202 7.38 1.14 -26.43
N GLY A 203 8.04 0.35 -25.58
CA GLY A 203 9.47 0.38 -25.34
C GLY A 203 9.93 1.01 -24.03
N PHE A 204 9.00 1.42 -23.15
CA PHE A 204 9.34 1.93 -21.80
C PHE A 204 9.97 0.87 -20.91
N MET A 205 9.67 -0.42 -21.13
CA MET A 205 10.31 -1.51 -20.38
C MET A 205 11.78 -1.75 -20.78
N HIS A 206 12.27 -1.07 -21.81
CA HIS A 206 13.62 -1.22 -22.36
C HIS A 206 14.52 0.01 -22.14
N LEU A 207 14.06 0.99 -21.34
CA LEU A 207 14.86 2.17 -21.02
C LEU A 207 16.20 1.76 -20.37
N ASN A 208 17.27 2.40 -20.79
CA ASN A 208 18.58 2.21 -20.17
C ASN A 208 18.64 2.91 -18.80
N GLN A 209 19.68 2.63 -18.02
CA GLN A 209 19.77 3.13 -16.64
C GLN A 209 19.77 4.66 -16.56
N GLY A 210 20.49 5.35 -17.46
CA GLY A 210 20.51 6.81 -17.49
C GLY A 210 19.15 7.41 -17.84
N GLU A 211 18.41 6.77 -18.74
CA GLU A 211 17.04 7.17 -19.08
C GLU A 211 16.08 6.97 -17.92
N CYS A 212 16.19 5.84 -17.21
CA CYS A 212 15.41 5.58 -16.01
C CYS A 212 15.65 6.65 -14.94
N LEU A 213 16.92 6.97 -14.64
CA LEU A 213 17.25 7.99 -13.65
C LEU A 213 16.80 9.40 -14.07
N THR A 214 16.84 9.71 -15.37
CA THR A 214 16.31 10.96 -15.93
C THR A 214 14.80 11.06 -15.73
N TYR A 215 14.07 9.99 -16.05
CA TYR A 215 12.63 9.89 -15.78
C TYR A 215 12.33 10.05 -14.28
N LEU A 216 13.05 9.33 -13.42
CA LEU A 216 12.87 9.39 -11.96
C LEU A 216 13.11 10.80 -11.40
N GLU A 217 14.14 11.50 -11.89
CA GLU A 217 14.41 12.89 -11.53
C GLU A 217 13.23 13.79 -11.89
N TYR A 218 12.65 13.62 -13.08
CA TYR A 218 11.53 14.45 -13.52
C TYR A 218 10.24 14.17 -12.74
N VAL A 219 9.85 12.90 -12.57
CA VAL A 219 8.65 12.54 -11.81
C VAL A 219 8.73 13.00 -10.36
N MET A 220 9.89 12.87 -9.69
CA MET A 220 10.06 13.36 -8.32
C MET A 220 9.90 14.88 -8.23
N ARG A 221 10.55 15.64 -9.12
CA ARG A 221 10.43 17.11 -9.13
C ARG A 221 8.98 17.58 -9.23
N ARG A 222 8.16 16.83 -9.95
CA ARG A 222 6.74 17.12 -10.14
C ARG A 222 5.89 16.62 -8.98
N ILE A 223 6.10 15.40 -8.53
CA ILE A 223 5.12 14.66 -7.74
C ILE A 223 5.48 14.56 -6.24
N SER A 224 6.74 14.71 -5.83
CA SER A 224 7.20 14.59 -4.44
C SER A 224 6.65 15.64 -3.44
N ALA A 225 5.73 16.50 -3.84
CA ALA A 225 5.03 17.39 -2.92
C ALA A 225 3.63 16.88 -2.54
N TYR A 226 3.05 15.94 -3.29
CA TYR A 226 1.69 15.44 -3.03
C TYR A 226 1.69 14.44 -1.88
N PRO A 227 1.02 14.73 -0.74
CA PRO A 227 1.12 13.89 0.47
C PRO A 227 0.55 12.48 0.30
N ASN A 228 -0.34 12.28 -0.67
CA ASN A 228 -1.03 11.03 -0.88
C ASN A 228 -0.28 10.07 -1.81
N VAL A 229 0.95 10.36 -2.23
CA VAL A 229 1.70 9.51 -3.17
C VAL A 229 2.55 8.47 -2.45
N TRP A 230 2.55 7.25 -2.95
CA TRP A 230 3.49 6.17 -2.60
C TRP A 230 4.23 5.78 -3.87
N TRP A 231 5.52 5.48 -3.74
CA TRP A 231 6.34 4.99 -4.82
C TRP A 231 6.28 3.46 -4.86
N SER A 232 5.64 2.91 -5.88
CA SER A 232 5.84 1.52 -6.26
C SER A 232 6.89 1.49 -7.36
N LEU A 233 8.13 1.08 -7.00
CA LEU A 233 9.24 1.09 -7.94
C LEU A 233 8.90 0.29 -9.20
N ALA A 234 8.33 -0.89 -9.04
CA ALA A 234 7.72 -1.60 -10.15
C ALA A 234 6.57 -2.49 -9.71
N ASN A 235 5.81 -2.94 -10.72
CA ASN A 235 4.95 -4.12 -10.63
C ASN A 235 5.62 -5.29 -11.36
N GLU A 236 5.75 -6.45 -10.71
CA GLU A 236 6.37 -7.67 -11.28
C GLU A 236 7.79 -7.38 -11.82
N TYR A 237 8.61 -6.72 -10.99
CA TYR A 237 9.89 -6.12 -11.38
C TYR A 237 10.83 -7.09 -12.11
N GLU A 238 10.83 -8.36 -11.70
CA GLU A 238 11.72 -9.39 -12.22
C GLU A 238 11.36 -9.86 -13.64
N GLN A 239 10.17 -9.50 -14.15
CA GLN A 239 9.80 -9.74 -15.54
C GLN A 239 10.42 -8.73 -16.52
N MET A 240 10.97 -7.61 -16.04
CA MET A 240 11.75 -6.68 -16.86
C MET A 240 13.19 -7.20 -17.02
N THR A 241 13.38 -8.18 -17.90
CA THR A 241 14.62 -8.97 -18.00
C THR A 241 15.88 -8.18 -18.37
N ASP A 242 15.74 -6.96 -18.88
CA ASP A 242 16.87 -6.08 -19.19
C ASP A 242 17.45 -5.40 -17.93
N PHE A 243 16.75 -5.49 -16.80
CA PHE A 243 17.08 -4.83 -15.55
C PHE A 243 17.68 -5.83 -14.56
N THR A 244 18.93 -5.61 -14.16
CA THR A 244 19.57 -6.42 -13.12
C THR A 244 19.08 -5.99 -11.73
N LYS A 245 19.33 -6.83 -10.73
CA LYS A 245 19.03 -6.51 -9.32
C LYS A 245 19.70 -5.20 -8.89
N GLU A 246 20.95 -4.99 -9.28
CA GLU A 246 21.73 -3.79 -8.92
C GLU A 246 21.14 -2.52 -9.56
N ARG A 247 20.60 -2.61 -10.78
CA ARG A 247 19.88 -1.50 -11.42
C ARG A 247 18.64 -1.11 -10.63
N TRP A 248 17.87 -2.09 -10.16
CA TRP A 248 16.70 -1.85 -9.30
C TRP A 248 17.10 -1.24 -7.95
N GLU A 249 18.15 -1.75 -7.31
CA GLU A 249 18.67 -1.21 -6.04
C GLU A 249 19.17 0.24 -6.21
N GLU A 250 19.84 0.55 -7.32
CA GLU A 250 20.26 1.92 -7.63
C GLU A 250 19.07 2.86 -7.79
N MET A 251 18.00 2.44 -8.50
CA MET A 251 16.79 3.24 -8.65
C MET A 251 16.05 3.44 -7.33
N ALA A 252 15.96 2.40 -6.49
CA ALA A 252 15.40 2.51 -5.14
C ALA A 252 16.19 3.53 -4.29
N ALA A 253 17.53 3.42 -4.29
CA ALA A 253 18.41 4.36 -3.60
C ALA A 253 18.35 5.77 -4.19
N PHE A 254 18.09 5.91 -5.49
CA PHE A 254 17.90 7.21 -6.13
C PHE A 254 16.62 7.87 -5.62
N LEU A 255 15.49 7.16 -5.63
CA LEU A 255 14.23 7.66 -5.06
C LEU A 255 14.38 7.98 -3.57
N GLY A 256 14.88 7.05 -2.76
CA GLY A 256 15.01 7.23 -1.31
C GLY A 256 15.89 8.42 -0.91
N ARG A 257 16.92 8.75 -1.70
CA ARG A 257 17.80 9.90 -1.45
C ARG A 257 17.28 11.24 -1.98
N ASN A 258 16.49 11.22 -3.04
CA ASN A 258 16.12 12.44 -3.76
C ASN A 258 14.64 12.84 -3.58
N ASP A 259 13.79 11.94 -3.09
CA ASP A 259 12.43 12.27 -2.72
C ASP A 259 12.42 13.17 -1.48
N GLY A 260 12.31 14.47 -1.70
CA GLY A 260 12.32 15.46 -0.63
C GLY A 260 11.19 15.30 0.40
N GLY A 261 10.12 14.57 0.08
CA GLY A 261 9.02 14.27 1.01
C GLY A 261 9.21 12.98 1.83
N GLY A 262 10.10 12.07 1.39
CA GLY A 262 10.32 10.78 2.03
C GLY A 262 9.07 9.89 2.05
N HIS A 263 8.35 9.81 0.94
CA HIS A 263 7.15 8.98 0.80
C HIS A 263 7.46 7.50 1.01
N LEU A 264 6.40 6.71 1.19
CA LEU A 264 6.54 5.26 1.17
C LEU A 264 7.09 4.80 -0.18
N LEU A 265 8.06 3.88 -0.13
CA LEU A 265 8.67 3.24 -1.28
C LEU A 265 8.66 1.73 -1.10
N SER A 266 8.28 0.96 -2.13
CA SER A 266 8.45 -0.49 -2.18
C SER A 266 8.61 -1.00 -3.62
N ASN A 267 8.79 -2.31 -3.80
CA ASN A 267 9.01 -2.94 -5.10
C ASN A 267 8.24 -4.27 -5.20
N HIS A 268 7.24 -4.35 -6.08
CA HIS A 268 6.33 -5.49 -6.17
C HIS A 268 6.85 -6.56 -7.14
N ASN A 269 6.70 -7.83 -6.76
CA ASN A 269 7.23 -8.99 -7.48
C ASN A 269 6.15 -9.99 -7.90
N PHE A 270 6.47 -10.87 -8.84
CA PHE A 270 5.70 -12.08 -9.15
C PHE A 270 6.49 -13.37 -8.88
N VAL A 271 7.66 -13.56 -9.47
CA VAL A 271 8.46 -14.79 -9.40
C VAL A 271 9.51 -14.77 -8.29
N HIS A 272 10.38 -13.75 -8.29
CA HIS A 272 11.48 -13.65 -7.34
C HIS A 272 11.21 -12.53 -6.33
N PRO A 273 11.07 -12.84 -5.03
CA PRO A 273 10.78 -11.82 -4.04
C PRO A 273 11.88 -10.77 -3.96
N TRP A 274 11.48 -9.50 -3.88
CA TRP A 274 12.40 -8.43 -3.55
C TRP A 274 12.97 -8.61 -2.13
N ASP A 275 14.25 -8.31 -1.94
CA ASP A 275 14.83 -8.30 -0.60
C ASP A 275 14.45 -7.01 0.14
N PHE A 276 13.38 -7.09 0.92
CA PHE A 276 12.92 -5.97 1.75
C PHE A 276 13.84 -5.66 2.93
N SER A 277 15.02 -6.28 3.06
CA SER A 277 16.10 -5.77 3.91
C SER A 277 16.74 -4.51 3.33
N ASN A 278 16.52 -4.23 2.03
CA ASN A 278 16.92 -2.99 1.38
C ASN A 278 16.41 -1.77 2.16
N THR A 279 17.32 -0.87 2.55
CA THR A 279 17.05 0.24 3.46
C THR A 279 16.23 1.37 2.83
N ASP A 280 16.16 1.44 1.50
CA ASP A 280 15.39 2.46 0.78
C ASP A 280 13.91 2.08 0.68
N THR A 281 13.57 0.78 0.76
CA THR A 281 12.18 0.33 0.84
C THR A 281 11.61 0.47 2.25
N THR A 282 10.34 0.85 2.35
CA THR A 282 9.66 1.20 3.61
C THR A 282 8.72 0.12 4.13
N HIS A 283 8.19 -0.70 3.23
CA HIS A 283 7.24 -1.76 3.55
C HIS A 283 7.41 -2.94 2.59
N VAL A 284 6.92 -4.11 2.99
CA VAL A 284 6.87 -5.32 2.16
C VAL A 284 5.62 -5.26 1.31
N CYS A 285 5.75 -5.26 -0.02
CA CYS A 285 4.61 -5.40 -0.94
C CYS A 285 4.73 -6.68 -1.77
N LEU A 286 3.73 -7.56 -1.73
CA LEU A 286 3.81 -8.89 -2.33
C LEU A 286 2.58 -9.23 -3.18
N GLN A 287 2.81 -10.09 -4.19
CA GLN A 287 1.79 -10.85 -4.88
C GLN A 287 1.64 -12.23 -4.19
N ASP A 288 0.86 -12.29 -3.12
CA ASP A 288 0.60 -13.52 -2.35
C ASP A 288 -0.76 -13.38 -1.63
N ALA A 289 -1.33 -14.49 -1.16
CA ALA A 289 -2.52 -14.54 -0.33
C ALA A 289 -2.30 -15.35 0.97
N ASP A 290 -1.10 -15.88 1.20
CA ASP A 290 -0.78 -16.77 2.31
C ASP A 290 -0.56 -16.02 3.64
N ALA A 291 -1.66 -15.57 4.23
CA ALA A 291 -1.66 -14.74 5.44
C ALA A 291 -0.83 -15.30 6.63
N PRO A 292 -0.77 -16.62 6.90
CA PRO A 292 0.11 -17.20 7.92
C PRO A 292 1.59 -16.85 7.80
N LYS A 293 2.10 -16.43 6.63
CA LYS A 293 3.50 -15.99 6.45
C LYS A 293 3.77 -14.58 6.98
N ILE A 294 2.74 -13.73 7.13
CA ILE A 294 2.88 -12.33 7.55
C ILE A 294 3.70 -12.17 8.86
N PRO A 295 3.47 -12.95 9.93
CA PRO A 295 4.28 -12.89 11.15
C PRO A 295 5.77 -13.18 10.92
N ALA A 296 6.10 -14.12 10.02
CA ALA A 296 7.49 -14.41 9.67
C ALA A 296 8.14 -13.26 8.90
N LEU A 297 7.39 -12.63 7.99
CA LEU A 297 7.83 -11.42 7.27
C LEU A 297 8.06 -10.24 8.23
N PHE A 298 7.18 -10.04 9.23
CA PHE A 298 7.41 -9.04 10.29
C PHE A 298 8.69 -9.30 11.07
N ARG A 299 8.95 -10.54 11.49
CA ARG A 299 10.19 -10.90 12.19
C ARG A 299 11.42 -10.68 11.33
N LYS A 300 11.33 -11.01 10.04
CA LYS A 300 12.46 -10.91 9.10
C LYS A 300 12.82 -9.47 8.77
N PHE A 301 11.83 -8.64 8.46
CA PHE A 301 12.08 -7.31 7.90
C PHE A 301 11.78 -6.15 8.84
N GLY A 302 10.98 -6.36 9.90
CA GLY A 302 10.59 -5.30 10.83
C GLY A 302 9.77 -4.18 10.18
N LYS A 303 9.11 -4.48 9.04
CA LYS A 303 8.37 -3.54 8.19
C LYS A 303 6.90 -3.95 8.08
N PRO A 304 5.98 -3.01 7.76
CA PRO A 304 4.59 -3.37 7.47
C PRO A 304 4.52 -4.29 6.24
N VAL A 305 3.51 -5.17 6.19
CA VAL A 305 3.33 -6.15 5.11
C VAL A 305 1.98 -5.90 4.46
N ILE A 306 2.00 -5.62 3.16
CA ILE A 306 0.82 -5.49 2.31
C ILE A 306 0.89 -6.53 1.20
N TYR A 307 -0.20 -7.27 1.02
CA TYR A 307 -0.44 -8.07 -0.17
C TYR A 307 -1.17 -7.19 -1.16
N ASP A 308 -0.38 -6.59 -2.05
CA ASP A 308 -0.88 -5.62 -3.02
C ASP A 308 -1.56 -6.28 -4.23
N GLU A 309 -1.33 -7.59 -4.39
CA GLU A 309 -2.08 -8.44 -5.30
C GLU A 309 -2.29 -9.82 -4.66
N LEU A 310 -3.54 -10.15 -4.35
CA LEU A 310 -3.91 -11.43 -3.72
C LEU A 310 -4.88 -12.23 -4.59
N GLY A 311 -4.74 -12.10 -5.92
CA GLY A 311 -5.75 -12.47 -6.90
C GLY A 311 -6.97 -11.55 -6.87
N TYR A 312 -7.84 -11.65 -7.88
CA TYR A 312 -8.96 -10.74 -8.09
C TYR A 312 -10.30 -11.48 -8.12
N GLU A 313 -11.34 -10.82 -7.58
CA GLU A 313 -12.72 -11.25 -7.73
C GLU A 313 -13.11 -11.17 -9.21
N GLY A 314 -13.66 -12.23 -9.79
CA GLY A 314 -14.05 -12.17 -11.18
C GLY A 314 -14.26 -13.53 -11.83
N ASN A 315 -14.22 -13.53 -13.15
CA ASN A 315 -14.53 -14.70 -13.96
C ASN A 315 -13.63 -14.85 -15.21
N ILE A 316 -12.46 -14.20 -15.23
CA ILE A 316 -11.53 -14.34 -16.36
C ILE A 316 -10.91 -15.75 -16.44
N PRO A 317 -10.45 -16.21 -17.62
CA PRO A 317 -9.90 -17.57 -17.74
C PRO A 317 -8.56 -17.74 -17.03
N TYR A 318 -7.96 -16.65 -16.56
CA TYR A 318 -6.68 -16.66 -15.84
C TYR A 318 -6.89 -16.82 -14.33
N SER A 319 -6.09 -17.68 -13.71
CA SER A 319 -6.18 -18.03 -12.28
C SER A 319 -6.00 -16.86 -11.31
N TRP A 320 -5.38 -15.77 -11.77
CA TRP A 320 -5.21 -14.57 -10.97
C TRP A 320 -6.47 -13.69 -10.91
N GLY A 321 -7.49 -13.91 -11.75
CA GLY A 321 -8.68 -13.04 -11.83
C GLY A 321 -10.03 -13.77 -11.81
N ASN A 322 -10.09 -14.92 -11.16
CA ASN A 322 -11.31 -15.73 -11.12
C ASN A 322 -11.73 -16.17 -9.72
N LEU A 323 -11.41 -15.37 -8.71
CA LEU A 323 -11.86 -15.64 -7.35
C LEU A 323 -13.36 -15.37 -7.24
N SER A 324 -14.03 -16.19 -6.41
CA SER A 324 -15.36 -15.81 -5.92
C SER A 324 -15.26 -14.59 -5.01
N ALA A 325 -16.34 -13.81 -4.94
CA ALA A 325 -16.47 -12.70 -4.00
C ALA A 325 -16.19 -13.11 -2.55
N PHE A 326 -16.68 -14.29 -2.13
CA PHE A 326 -16.45 -14.80 -0.78
C PHE A 326 -14.97 -15.06 -0.52
N GLU A 327 -14.26 -15.66 -1.48
CA GLU A 327 -12.83 -15.93 -1.33
C GLU A 327 -12.00 -14.65 -1.25
N MET A 328 -12.35 -13.61 -2.02
CA MET A 328 -11.74 -12.28 -1.89
C MET A 328 -11.92 -11.72 -0.46
N VAL A 329 -13.16 -11.75 0.06
CA VAL A 329 -13.46 -11.32 1.44
C VAL A 329 -12.69 -12.15 2.45
N ASN A 330 -12.65 -13.47 2.28
CA ASN A 330 -11.96 -14.41 3.16
C ASN A 330 -10.46 -14.11 3.27
N ARG A 331 -9.79 -13.80 2.14
CA ARG A 331 -8.38 -13.40 2.12
C ARG A 331 -8.16 -12.07 2.86
N PHE A 332 -8.99 -11.05 2.61
CA PHE A 332 -8.90 -9.78 3.32
C PHE A 332 -8.98 -9.96 4.84
N TRP A 333 -9.97 -10.73 5.32
CA TRP A 333 -10.14 -10.98 6.74
C TRP A 333 -8.98 -11.78 7.35
N LYS A 334 -8.46 -12.81 6.66
CA LYS A 334 -7.26 -13.54 7.08
C LYS A 334 -6.06 -12.60 7.19
N ILE A 335 -5.74 -11.88 6.12
CA ILE A 335 -4.59 -10.98 6.06
C ILE A 335 -4.62 -9.95 7.19
N VAL A 336 -5.76 -9.29 7.39
CA VAL A 336 -5.94 -8.32 8.47
C VAL A 336 -5.81 -8.97 9.85
N CYS A 337 -6.36 -10.16 10.07
CA CYS A 337 -6.26 -10.87 11.36
C CYS A 337 -4.88 -11.49 11.62
N TYR A 338 -4.02 -11.58 10.61
CA TYR A 338 -2.58 -11.86 10.77
C TYR A 338 -1.73 -10.57 10.90
N GLY A 339 -2.38 -9.40 10.90
CA GLY A 339 -1.76 -8.08 11.09
C GLY A 339 -1.28 -7.39 9.81
N GLY A 340 -1.49 -7.98 8.64
CA GLY A 340 -1.12 -7.40 7.35
C GLY A 340 -2.22 -6.55 6.72
N TYR A 341 -1.96 -6.06 5.51
CA TYR A 341 -2.85 -5.21 4.73
C TYR A 341 -3.07 -5.80 3.33
N ALA A 342 -4.15 -5.40 2.66
CA ALA A 342 -4.57 -6.03 1.41
C ALA A 342 -5.10 -5.01 0.38
N THR A 343 -4.90 -5.34 -0.90
CA THR A 343 -5.41 -4.57 -2.04
C THR A 343 -6.34 -5.43 -2.90
N HIS A 344 -7.51 -4.88 -3.21
CA HIS A 344 -8.58 -5.51 -3.97
C HIS A 344 -8.37 -5.35 -5.48
N GLY A 345 -8.83 -6.31 -6.26
CA GLY A 345 -9.08 -6.08 -7.69
C GLY A 345 -10.25 -6.91 -8.18
N GLU A 346 -10.76 -6.52 -9.34
CA GLU A 346 -11.96 -7.10 -9.92
C GLU A 346 -11.82 -7.27 -11.45
N THR A 347 -12.30 -8.39 -11.97
CA THR A 347 -12.18 -8.80 -13.37
C THR A 347 -13.43 -9.54 -13.87
N TYR A 348 -14.58 -8.85 -13.89
CA TYR A 348 -15.83 -9.37 -14.45
C TYR A 348 -15.99 -9.04 -15.93
N MET A 349 -15.98 -10.09 -16.76
CA MET A 349 -16.38 -10.02 -18.16
C MET A 349 -17.78 -10.60 -18.35
N ASP A 350 -18.54 -10.04 -19.30
CA ASP A 350 -19.85 -10.55 -19.70
C ASP A 350 -19.71 -11.60 -20.83
N GLU A 351 -18.74 -11.39 -21.73
CA GLU A 351 -18.39 -12.30 -22.83
C GLU A 351 -16.86 -12.44 -22.96
N MET A 352 -16.34 -13.39 -23.73
CA MET A 352 -14.88 -13.46 -23.98
C MET A 352 -14.49 -12.45 -25.07
N ASN A 353 -14.26 -11.20 -24.68
CA ASN A 353 -13.86 -10.11 -25.59
C ASN A 353 -12.86 -9.16 -24.91
N ASP A 354 -11.73 -8.91 -25.57
CA ASP A 354 -10.63 -8.05 -25.13
C ASP A 354 -10.99 -6.55 -25.06
N ASP A 355 -12.00 -6.11 -25.80
CA ASP A 355 -12.47 -4.72 -25.80
C ASP A 355 -13.17 -4.32 -24.50
N GLN A 356 -13.63 -5.29 -23.70
CA GLN A 356 -14.40 -5.01 -22.49
C GLN A 356 -13.61 -4.24 -21.45
N CYS A 357 -14.32 -3.37 -20.73
CA CYS A 357 -13.76 -2.59 -19.64
C CYS A 357 -13.75 -3.44 -18.36
N LEU A 358 -12.56 -3.92 -17.98
CA LEU A 358 -12.35 -4.65 -16.72
C LEU A 358 -11.68 -3.73 -15.70
N TRP A 359 -12.24 -3.69 -14.48
CA TRP A 359 -11.80 -2.79 -13.40
C TRP A 359 -10.30 -2.81 -13.16
N TRP A 360 -9.71 -3.99 -12.93
CA TRP A 360 -8.29 -4.19 -12.62
C TRP A 360 -7.31 -3.46 -13.57
N SER A 361 -7.66 -3.33 -14.85
CA SER A 361 -6.82 -2.62 -15.83
C SER A 361 -7.41 -1.28 -16.20
N LYS A 362 -8.63 -1.27 -16.76
CA LYS A 362 -9.24 -0.10 -17.40
C LYS A 362 -10.06 0.76 -16.42
N GLY A 363 -10.45 0.23 -15.27
CA GLY A 363 -11.33 0.93 -14.33
C GLY A 363 -12.80 0.82 -14.70
N GLY A 364 -13.56 1.92 -14.60
CA GLY A 364 -14.99 1.98 -14.87
C GLY A 364 -15.81 1.76 -13.60
N ILE A 365 -16.58 0.66 -13.54
CA ILE A 365 -17.49 0.33 -12.44
C ILE A 365 -17.09 -1.01 -11.80
N LEU A 366 -17.18 -1.08 -10.48
CA LEU A 366 -17.13 -2.32 -9.70
C LEU A 366 -18.48 -3.06 -9.78
N LYS A 367 -18.46 -4.29 -10.27
CA LYS A 367 -19.62 -5.17 -10.46
C LYS A 367 -19.75 -6.24 -9.36
N GLY A 368 -18.69 -6.46 -8.59
CA GLY A 368 -18.57 -7.52 -7.61
C GLY A 368 -19.35 -7.31 -6.31
N GLN A 369 -19.30 -8.34 -5.46
CA GLN A 369 -19.94 -8.35 -4.15
C GLN A 369 -18.94 -8.13 -3.00
N SER A 370 -17.63 -8.33 -3.22
CA SER A 370 -16.65 -8.21 -2.13
C SER A 370 -16.47 -6.79 -1.61
N MET A 371 -16.63 -5.78 -2.48
CA MET A 371 -16.46 -4.35 -2.13
C MET A 371 -17.22 -3.98 -0.86
N GLU A 372 -18.52 -4.25 -0.78
CA GLU A 372 -19.34 -3.90 0.39
C GLU A 372 -18.84 -4.57 1.68
N ARG A 373 -18.43 -5.84 1.59
CA ARG A 373 -17.94 -6.65 2.73
C ARG A 373 -16.54 -6.22 3.17
N ILE A 374 -15.68 -5.83 2.24
CA ILE A 374 -14.38 -5.21 2.55
C ILE A 374 -14.62 -3.87 3.24
N GLY A 375 -15.61 -3.09 2.80
CA GLY A 375 -16.03 -1.86 3.48
C GLY A 375 -16.53 -2.08 4.90
N PHE A 376 -17.21 -3.20 5.17
CA PHE A 376 -17.60 -3.60 6.53
C PHE A 376 -16.36 -3.89 7.41
N LEU A 377 -15.37 -4.63 6.91
CA LEU A 377 -14.10 -4.87 7.63
C LEU A 377 -13.33 -3.57 7.90
N ARG A 378 -13.26 -2.67 6.90
CA ARG A 378 -12.62 -1.36 7.06
C ARG A 378 -13.28 -0.56 8.18
N LYS A 379 -14.61 -0.38 8.13
CA LYS A 379 -15.36 0.35 9.16
C LYS A 379 -15.16 -0.25 10.56
N LEU A 380 -15.16 -1.58 10.66
CA LEU A 380 -14.93 -2.27 11.92
C LEU A 380 -13.53 -1.97 12.49
N THR A 381 -12.49 -2.14 11.69
CA THR A 381 -11.09 -1.96 12.17
C THR A 381 -10.73 -0.48 12.39
N GLU A 382 -11.29 0.44 11.60
CA GLU A 382 -11.19 1.88 11.84
C GLU A 382 -11.92 2.31 13.12
N SER A 383 -12.96 1.61 13.57
CA SER A 383 -13.67 1.92 14.83
C SER A 383 -12.89 1.58 16.10
N PHE A 384 -11.83 0.78 16.02
CA PHE A 384 -11.04 0.40 17.19
C PHE A 384 -10.30 1.61 17.80
N PRO A 385 -10.04 1.65 19.12
CA PRO A 385 -9.44 2.81 19.78
C PRO A 385 -7.96 3.07 19.42
N GLY A 386 -7.36 2.19 18.61
CA GLY A 386 -5.97 2.28 18.19
C GLY A 386 -5.71 1.45 16.93
N THR A 387 -4.44 1.26 16.60
CA THR A 387 -4.02 0.44 15.44
C THR A 387 -3.97 -1.03 15.86
N PRO A 388 -4.75 -1.92 15.23
CA PRO A 388 -4.67 -3.35 15.52
C PRO A 388 -3.31 -3.91 15.12
N VAL A 389 -2.78 -4.79 15.97
CA VAL A 389 -1.55 -5.56 15.71
C VAL A 389 -1.79 -7.03 16.00
N LEU A 390 -0.97 -7.92 15.44
CA LEU A 390 -1.05 -9.35 15.71
C LEU A 390 -0.89 -9.61 17.22
N PHE A 391 -1.87 -10.30 17.80
CA PHE A 391 -1.86 -10.67 19.20
C PHE A 391 -0.83 -11.77 19.46
N LYS A 392 0.00 -11.53 20.47
CA LYS A 392 0.95 -12.51 21.01
C LYS A 392 0.60 -12.69 22.49
N PRO A 393 0.10 -13.86 22.92
CA PRO A 393 -0.21 -14.10 24.32
C PRO A 393 1.03 -13.91 25.20
N GLU A 394 0.90 -13.18 26.31
CA GLU A 394 2.02 -12.90 27.23
C GLU A 394 2.56 -14.18 27.88
N ASP A 395 1.67 -15.14 28.17
CA ASP A 395 2.01 -16.42 28.81
C ASP A 395 2.36 -17.54 27.82
N SER A 396 2.35 -17.29 26.50
CA SER A 396 2.76 -18.32 25.55
C SER A 396 4.29 -18.39 25.47
N LEU A 397 4.81 -19.61 25.36
CA LEU A 397 6.22 -19.86 25.10
C LEU A 397 6.57 -19.29 23.72
N GLN A 398 7.15 -18.08 23.70
CA GLN A 398 7.55 -17.37 22.48
C GLN A 398 8.81 -18.02 21.89
N ILE A 399 8.61 -19.10 21.16
CA ILE A 399 9.67 -19.79 20.42
C ILE A 399 9.79 -19.14 19.04
N GLU A 400 10.85 -18.37 18.82
CA GLU A 400 11.06 -17.59 17.60
C GLU A 400 11.84 -18.36 16.53
N ASN A 401 12.71 -19.28 16.94
CA ASN A 401 13.54 -20.06 16.03
C ASN A 401 13.95 -21.42 16.61
N ARG A 402 14.43 -22.31 15.73
CA ARG A 402 14.82 -23.67 16.07
C ARG A 402 15.96 -23.73 17.10
N ALA A 403 16.90 -22.79 17.05
CA ALA A 403 18.03 -22.76 17.98
C ALA A 403 17.57 -22.46 19.42
N GLN A 404 16.66 -21.50 19.59
CA GLN A 404 16.03 -21.19 20.86
C GLN A 404 15.26 -22.41 21.41
N LEU A 405 14.50 -23.11 20.56
CA LEU A 405 13.81 -24.33 20.99
C LEU A 405 14.78 -25.40 21.49
N LYS A 406 15.87 -25.65 20.77
CA LYS A 406 16.91 -26.61 21.20
C LYS A 406 17.48 -26.24 22.56
N GLN A 407 17.78 -24.96 22.78
CA GLN A 407 18.27 -24.47 24.06
C GLN A 407 17.25 -24.72 25.19
N MET A 408 15.96 -24.50 24.94
CA MET A 408 14.89 -24.75 25.93
C MET A 408 14.75 -26.25 26.24
N LEU A 409 14.93 -27.13 25.24
CA LEU A 409 14.95 -28.58 25.46
C LEU A 409 16.15 -29.02 26.31
N GLU A 410 17.34 -28.49 26.03
CA GLU A 410 18.55 -28.76 26.82
C GLU A 410 18.41 -28.29 28.27
N GLN A 411 17.67 -27.21 28.50
CA GLN A 411 17.37 -26.68 29.83
C GLN A 411 16.24 -27.42 30.57
N ASN A 412 15.61 -28.44 29.96
CA ASN A 412 14.48 -29.18 30.51
C ASN A 412 13.30 -28.29 30.97
N ILE A 413 12.94 -27.29 30.15
CA ILE A 413 11.80 -26.41 30.44
C ILE A 413 10.49 -27.23 30.43
N PRO A 414 9.72 -27.29 31.54
CA PRO A 414 8.44 -27.99 31.58
C PRO A 414 7.42 -27.43 30.58
N GLY A 415 6.64 -28.30 29.93
CA GLY A 415 5.75 -27.96 28.82
C GLY A 415 6.45 -27.87 27.46
N VAL A 416 7.79 -27.84 27.45
CA VAL A 416 8.62 -27.89 26.24
C VAL A 416 9.32 -29.24 26.10
N SER A 417 10.09 -29.65 27.11
CA SER A 417 10.90 -30.88 27.07
C SER A 417 10.09 -32.17 27.15
N ASP A 418 8.85 -32.11 27.62
CA ASP A 418 7.90 -33.22 27.68
C ASP A 418 6.83 -33.16 26.57
N ASN A 419 6.87 -32.15 25.70
CA ASN A 419 5.93 -32.00 24.60
C ASN A 419 6.48 -32.63 23.30
N PRO A 420 5.85 -33.70 22.78
CA PRO A 420 6.35 -34.41 21.60
C PRO A 420 6.41 -33.53 20.35
N VAL A 421 5.52 -32.54 20.21
CA VAL A 421 5.52 -31.61 19.07
C VAL A 421 6.80 -30.79 19.06
N TYR A 422 7.17 -30.20 20.20
CA TYR A 422 8.39 -29.41 20.30
C TYR A 422 9.67 -30.24 20.14
N ILE A 423 9.69 -31.48 20.66
CA ILE A 423 10.80 -32.40 20.41
C ILE A 423 10.93 -32.68 18.91
N CYS A 424 9.83 -32.98 18.21
CA CYS A 424 9.85 -33.19 16.76
C CYS A 424 10.31 -31.94 16.00
N MET A 425 9.75 -30.78 16.33
CA MET A 425 10.11 -29.50 15.71
C MET A 425 11.61 -29.17 15.86
N SER A 426 12.24 -29.52 16.98
CA SER A 426 13.68 -29.30 17.19
C SER A 426 14.58 -30.07 16.20
N ASN A 427 14.08 -31.16 15.64
CA ASN A 427 14.79 -32.02 14.68
C ASN A 427 14.51 -31.65 13.21
N MET A 428 13.59 -30.73 12.95
CA MET A 428 13.27 -30.24 11.60
C MET A 428 14.41 -29.37 11.02
N THR A 429 14.37 -29.12 9.71
CA THR A 429 15.11 -28.02 9.06
C THR A 429 14.56 -26.66 9.53
N ASP A 430 15.32 -25.56 9.31
CA ASP A 430 14.84 -24.22 9.68
C ASP A 430 13.62 -23.78 8.84
N GLU A 431 13.51 -24.27 7.60
CA GLU A 431 12.39 -24.00 6.70
C GLU A 431 11.11 -24.70 7.19
N GLU A 432 11.18 -26.01 7.46
CA GLU A 432 10.07 -26.77 8.05
C GLU A 432 9.65 -26.19 9.41
N PHE A 433 10.63 -25.79 10.23
CA PHE A 433 10.36 -25.16 11.52
C PHE A 433 9.58 -23.85 11.36
N THR A 434 9.98 -23.01 10.41
CA THR A 434 9.30 -21.74 10.12
C THR A 434 7.88 -22.00 9.66
N HIS A 435 7.68 -22.95 8.75
CA HIS A 435 6.35 -23.36 8.30
C HIS A 435 5.45 -23.84 9.45
N MET A 436 6.01 -24.60 10.41
CA MET A 436 5.23 -25.03 11.58
C MET A 436 4.85 -23.84 12.48
N LEU A 437 5.71 -22.84 12.66
CA LEU A 437 5.35 -21.62 13.38
C LEU A 437 4.22 -20.86 12.70
N GLU A 438 4.26 -20.75 11.37
CA GLU A 438 3.19 -20.14 10.56
C GLU A 438 1.87 -20.90 10.76
N PHE A 439 1.92 -22.24 10.66
CA PHE A 439 0.75 -23.11 10.83
C PHE A 439 0.10 -22.99 12.21
N PHE A 440 0.89 -22.87 13.28
CA PHE A 440 0.36 -22.70 14.64
C PHE A 440 -0.03 -21.27 15.00
N THR A 441 0.22 -20.29 14.12
CA THR A 441 -0.13 -18.91 14.43
C THR A 441 -1.64 -18.70 14.31
N ASP A 442 -2.23 -18.30 15.43
CA ASP A 442 -3.64 -17.97 15.53
C ASP A 442 -3.93 -16.59 14.88
N PRO A 443 -4.93 -16.47 13.97
CA PRO A 443 -5.29 -15.22 13.30
C PRO A 443 -6.06 -14.29 14.25
N VAL A 444 -5.34 -13.70 15.21
CA VAL A 444 -5.89 -12.81 16.22
C VAL A 444 -5.17 -11.48 16.17
N ILE A 445 -5.91 -10.38 16.02
CA ILE A 445 -5.41 -9.03 16.24
C ILE A 445 -5.99 -8.44 17.51
N HIS A 446 -5.26 -7.51 18.11
CA HIS A 446 -5.72 -6.78 19.27
C HIS A 446 -5.31 -5.30 19.25
N VAL A 447 -5.99 -4.51 20.08
CA VAL A 447 -5.61 -3.13 20.40
C VAL A 447 -5.47 -3.02 21.91
N GLY A 448 -4.23 -3.06 22.40
CA GLY A 448 -3.95 -3.06 23.84
C GLY A 448 -4.72 -4.17 24.55
N LYS A 449 -5.46 -3.83 25.59
CA LYS A 449 -6.40 -4.74 26.29
C LYS A 449 -7.87 -4.38 26.02
N GLU A 450 -8.13 -3.55 25.01
CA GLU A 450 -9.45 -2.98 24.74
C GLU A 450 -10.24 -3.82 23.75
N VAL A 451 -9.59 -4.36 22.72
CA VAL A 451 -10.26 -5.11 21.64
C VAL A 451 -9.43 -6.29 21.21
N TYR A 452 -10.07 -7.43 20.98
CA TYR A 452 -9.50 -8.63 20.35
C TYR A 452 -10.42 -9.10 19.22
N LEU A 453 -9.87 -9.43 18.06
CA LEU A 453 -10.61 -9.96 16.92
C LEU A 453 -9.92 -11.23 16.41
N LYS A 454 -10.66 -12.34 16.37
CA LYS A 454 -10.22 -13.63 15.81
C LYS A 454 -11.08 -13.99 14.61
N TYR A 455 -10.45 -14.37 13.51
CA TYR A 455 -11.16 -14.85 12.32
C TYR A 455 -10.94 -16.34 12.08
N PHE A 456 -12.02 -17.08 11.83
CA PHE A 456 -11.96 -18.54 11.66
C PHE A 456 -11.82 -18.96 10.19
N GLY A 457 -11.90 -18.02 9.23
CA GLY A 457 -11.65 -18.33 7.82
C GLY A 457 -12.60 -19.40 7.27
N ASP A 458 -12.01 -20.48 6.76
CA ASP A 458 -12.74 -21.61 6.16
C ASP A 458 -13.24 -22.63 7.20
N MET A 459 -12.88 -22.45 8.49
CA MET A 459 -13.25 -23.39 9.53
C MET A 459 -14.76 -23.37 9.76
N CYS A 460 -15.40 -24.54 9.65
CA CYS A 460 -16.81 -24.74 9.99
C CYS A 460 -16.97 -25.22 11.45
N THR A 461 -16.20 -24.65 12.38
CA THR A 461 -16.27 -25.06 13.79
C THR A 461 -17.59 -24.62 14.44
N ILE A 462 -18.11 -25.44 15.34
CA ILE A 462 -19.29 -25.12 16.16
C ILE A 462 -18.91 -24.52 17.52
N TYR A 463 -17.61 -24.43 17.83
CA TYR A 463 -17.10 -23.78 19.04
C TYR A 463 -15.85 -22.96 18.73
N GLY A 464 -15.82 -21.73 19.23
CA GLY A 464 -14.65 -20.85 19.22
C GLY A 464 -14.10 -20.72 20.63
N LYS A 465 -12.78 -20.78 20.76
CA LYS A 465 -12.05 -20.58 22.02
C LYS A 465 -11.08 -19.41 21.88
N MET A 466 -11.02 -18.57 22.89
CA MET A 466 -10.09 -17.44 22.98
C MET A 466 -9.69 -17.22 24.45
N GLN A 467 -8.47 -16.70 24.65
CA GLN A 467 -7.97 -16.23 25.93
C GLN A 467 -8.05 -14.71 25.95
N LEU A 468 -8.67 -14.15 26.99
CA LEU A 468 -8.68 -12.72 27.28
C LEU A 468 -7.93 -12.44 28.59
N PRO A 469 -7.52 -11.17 28.82
CA PRO A 469 -7.02 -10.75 30.13
C PRO A 469 -8.04 -11.02 31.25
N GLU A 470 -7.58 -11.41 32.44
CA GLU A 470 -8.47 -11.72 33.58
C GLU A 470 -8.92 -10.47 34.33
N GLU A 471 -8.15 -9.38 34.23
CA GLU A 471 -8.37 -8.11 34.94
C GLU A 471 -9.53 -7.27 34.40
N HIS A 472 -10.09 -7.62 33.24
CA HIS A 472 -11.14 -6.87 32.56
C HIS A 472 -12.27 -7.77 32.11
N LEU A 473 -13.48 -7.21 32.04
CA LEU A 473 -14.65 -7.88 31.49
C LEU A 473 -14.85 -7.44 30.04
N TYR A 474 -15.34 -8.37 29.22
CA TYR A 474 -15.53 -8.17 27.79
C TYR A 474 -16.93 -8.60 27.37
N THR A 475 -17.48 -7.86 26.42
CA THR A 475 -18.61 -8.28 25.60
C THR A 475 -18.08 -8.98 24.35
N VAL A 476 -18.61 -10.15 24.05
CA VAL A 476 -18.22 -10.98 22.91
C VAL A 476 -19.33 -11.01 21.88
N GLU A 477 -18.99 -10.64 20.66
CA GLU A 477 -19.86 -10.69 19.48
C GLU A 477 -19.36 -11.72 18.48
N ILE A 478 -20.30 -12.47 17.90
CA ILE A 478 -20.08 -13.28 16.70
C ILE A 478 -20.34 -12.38 15.49
N ILE A 479 -19.38 -12.37 14.57
CA ILE A 479 -19.46 -11.64 13.31
C ILE A 479 -19.59 -12.63 12.16
N ASP A 480 -20.60 -12.43 11.33
CA ASP A 480 -20.68 -13.06 10.02
C ASP A 480 -20.16 -12.07 8.97
N VAL A 481 -19.02 -12.40 8.37
CA VAL A 481 -18.31 -11.46 7.48
C VAL A 481 -19.00 -11.32 6.12
N TRP A 482 -19.80 -12.31 5.72
CA TRP A 482 -20.49 -12.33 4.45
C TRP A 482 -21.84 -11.61 4.55
N GLU A 483 -22.59 -11.91 5.60
CA GLU A 483 -23.88 -11.25 5.91
C GLU A 483 -23.68 -9.87 6.56
N MET A 484 -22.44 -9.53 6.95
CA MET A 484 -22.07 -8.27 7.62
C MET A 484 -22.88 -8.03 8.90
N THR A 485 -23.13 -9.08 9.67
CA THR A 485 -23.91 -9.02 10.92
C THR A 485 -23.04 -9.20 12.15
N ARG A 486 -23.49 -8.65 13.28
CA ARG A 486 -22.87 -8.79 14.60
C ARG A 486 -23.95 -9.19 15.60
N THR A 487 -23.69 -10.23 16.40
CA THR A 487 -24.62 -10.70 17.43
C THR A 487 -23.86 -10.93 18.73
N VAL A 488 -24.33 -10.31 19.82
CA VAL A 488 -23.79 -10.56 21.17
C VAL A 488 -24.01 -12.02 21.54
N ALA A 489 -22.94 -12.69 21.92
CA ALA A 489 -22.92 -14.12 22.24
C ALA A 489 -22.57 -14.39 23.70
N ALA A 490 -21.82 -13.49 24.34
CA ALA A 490 -21.55 -13.51 25.78
C ALA A 490 -21.24 -12.08 26.28
N GLU A 491 -21.49 -11.84 27.55
CA GLU A 491 -21.17 -10.60 28.27
C GLU A 491 -20.46 -10.95 29.57
N HIS A 492 -19.73 -9.99 30.14
CA HIS A 492 -19.00 -10.14 31.40
C HIS A 492 -18.02 -11.33 31.40
N VAL A 493 -17.36 -11.59 30.27
CA VAL A 493 -16.38 -12.68 30.18
C VAL A 493 -14.96 -12.17 30.38
N ASN A 494 -14.11 -13.02 30.94
CA ASN A 494 -12.67 -12.82 31.07
C ASN A 494 -11.96 -14.18 31.05
N GLY A 495 -10.63 -14.19 30.97
CA GLY A 495 -9.85 -15.43 30.94
C GLY A 495 -10.14 -16.31 29.71
N ILE A 496 -10.10 -17.63 29.90
CA ILE A 496 -10.47 -18.60 28.85
C ILE A 496 -11.99 -18.69 28.77
N PHE A 497 -12.54 -18.45 27.58
CA PHE A 497 -13.95 -18.69 27.31
C PHE A 497 -14.17 -19.49 26.02
N GLU A 498 -15.36 -20.06 25.92
CA GLU A 498 -15.85 -20.77 24.74
C GLU A 498 -17.20 -20.21 24.30
N VAL A 499 -17.40 -20.10 22.99
CA VAL A 499 -18.66 -19.62 22.41
C VAL A 499 -19.12 -20.56 21.31
N LYS A 500 -20.44 -20.79 21.24
CA LYS A 500 -21.04 -21.60 20.18
C LYS A 500 -21.04 -20.81 18.87
N LEU A 501 -20.51 -21.42 17.82
CA LEU A 501 -20.41 -20.85 16.48
C LEU A 501 -21.39 -21.56 15.51
N PRO A 502 -21.76 -20.92 14.39
CA PRO A 502 -22.80 -21.44 13.49
C PRO A 502 -22.36 -22.63 12.62
N GLY A 503 -21.10 -23.06 12.68
CA GLY A 503 -20.63 -24.23 11.90
C GLY A 503 -20.55 -23.98 10.39
N LYS A 504 -20.22 -22.75 9.98
CA LYS A 504 -20.03 -22.33 8.58
C LYS A 504 -18.79 -21.45 8.45
N PRO A 505 -18.20 -21.27 7.24
CA PRO A 505 -17.03 -20.41 7.07
C PRO A 505 -17.41 -18.93 7.18
N GLY A 506 -16.42 -18.04 7.23
CA GLY A 506 -16.66 -16.60 7.25
C GLY A 506 -17.12 -16.07 8.61
N ILE A 507 -16.69 -16.69 9.70
CA ILE A 507 -17.06 -16.30 11.06
C ILE A 507 -15.87 -15.69 11.79
N ALA A 508 -16.10 -14.59 12.49
CA ALA A 508 -15.16 -13.98 13.42
C ALA A 508 -15.78 -13.86 14.83
N ILE A 509 -14.91 -13.73 15.82
CA ILE A 509 -15.27 -13.33 17.19
C ILE A 509 -14.58 -12.01 17.48
N LEU A 510 -15.35 -11.03 17.92
CA LEU A 510 -14.87 -9.76 18.46
C LEU A 510 -15.13 -9.74 19.97
N ALA A 511 -14.09 -9.52 20.76
CA ALA A 511 -14.22 -9.23 22.19
C ALA A 511 -13.84 -7.76 22.42
N ALA A 512 -14.78 -6.96 22.93
CA ALA A 512 -14.57 -5.56 23.26
C ALA A 512 -14.70 -5.38 24.77
N ARG A 513 -13.75 -4.65 25.36
CA ARG A 513 -13.73 -4.38 26.79
C ARG A 513 -14.98 -3.59 27.19
N GLU A 514 -15.62 -4.01 28.27
CA GLU A 514 -16.71 -3.28 28.88
C GLU A 514 -16.14 -2.05 29.58
N THR A 515 -16.65 -0.87 29.24
CA THR A 515 -16.38 0.33 30.02
C THR A 515 -17.12 0.19 31.34
N GLY A 516 -16.40 0.16 32.46
CA GLY A 516 -17.03 0.08 33.78
C GLY A 516 -18.07 1.19 33.99
N GLU A 517 -19.17 0.87 34.67
CA GLU A 517 -20.12 1.86 35.19
C GLU A 517 -19.46 2.87 36.16
#